data_AF-A0A2A9CC03-F1
#
_entry.id   AF-A0A2A9CC03-F1
#
_cell.length_a   1.000
_cell.length_b   1.000
_cell.length_c   1.000
_cell.angle_alpha   90.00
_cell.angle_beta   90.00
_cell.angle_gamma   90.00
#
_symmetry.space_group_name_H-M   'P 1'
#
loop_
_entity.id
_entity.type
_entity.pdbx_description
1 polymer ?
#
loop_
_entity_poly.entity_id
_entity_poly.type
_entity_poly.pdbx_seq_one_letter_code
_entity_poly.pdbx_strand_id
1 'polypeptide(L)' 'MIKVKALGLLFREQEMLVEAYYGKHSKGSGSYYRPLGGNIEFGEHSKVTVVREYKEELGIEVDVNQYL' A
#
# COMPACT_ATOMS: atom_id res chain seq x y z
N MET A 1 -17.42 -12.20 0.46
CA MET A 1 -16.94 -11.26 1.49
C MET A 1 -16.20 -10.15 0.78
N ILE A 2 -16.67 -8.90 0.88
CA ILE A 2 -15.99 -7.73 0.31
C ILE A 2 -14.88 -7.34 1.28
N LYS A 3 -13.67 -7.09 0.77
CA LYS A 3 -12.56 -6.51 1.54
C LYS A 3 -12.24 -5.14 0.98
N VAL A 4 -12.08 -4.16 1.85
CA VAL A 4 -11.61 -2.82 1.50
C VAL A 4 -10.12 -2.75 1.79
N LYS A 5 -9.36 -2.08 0.93
CA LYS A 5 -7.92 -1.88 1.09
C LYS A 5 -7.58 -0.41 1.20
N ALA A 6 -6.56 -0.10 1.98
CA ALA A 6 -5.88 1.19 1.95
C ALA A 6 -4.45 0.97 1.44
N LEU A 7 -4.04 1.83 0.51
CA LEU A 7 -2.73 1.74 -0.15
C LEU A 7 -2.01 3.08 0.01
N GLY A 8 -0.75 3.05 0.41
CA GLY A 8 0.10 4.22 0.60
C GLY A 8 1.14 4.34 -0.50
N LEU A 9 1.27 5.54 -1.08
CA LEU A 9 2.37 5.89 -1.98
C LEU A 9 3.42 6.68 -1.20
N LEU A 10 4.57 6.07 -0.95
CA LEU A 10 5.70 6.75 -0.33
C LEU A 10 6.68 7.21 -1.41
N PHE A 11 6.97 8.52 -1.39
CA PHE A 11 7.91 9.15 -2.31
C PHE A 11 9.15 9.62 -1.55
N ARG A 12 10.31 9.43 -2.16
CA ARG A 12 11.58 10.05 -1.78
C ARG A 12 12.18 10.69 -3.02
N GLU A 13 12.13 12.02 -3.08
CA GLU A 13 12.51 12.78 -4.28
C GLU A 13 11.73 12.31 -5.53
N GLN A 14 12.42 11.72 -6.51
CA GLN A 14 11.84 11.20 -7.75
C GLN A 14 11.61 9.68 -7.70
N GLU A 15 11.85 9.04 -6.56
CA GLU A 15 11.68 7.61 -6.36
C GLU A 15 10.37 7.33 -5.60
N MET A 16 9.69 6.26 -5.98
CA MET A 16 8.49 5.77 -5.33
C MET A 16 8.72 4.35 -4.83
N LEU A 17 8.34 4.09 -3.58
CA LEU A 17 8.41 2.75 -3.02
C LEU A 17 7.26 1.89 -3.53
N VAL A 18 7.58 0.70 -4.03
CA VAL A 18 6.62 -0.29 -4.53
C VAL A 18 7.06 -1.70 -4.17
N GLU A 19 6.08 -2.60 -4.09
CA GLU A 19 6.33 -4.03 -4.02
C GLU A 19 6.36 -4.64 -5.42
N ALA A 20 7.34 -5.50 -5.68
CA ALA A 20 7.46 -6.23 -6.93
C ALA A 20 6.74 -7.58 -6.86
N TYR A 21 5.85 -7.84 -7.81
CA TYR A 21 5.08 -9.07 -7.92
C TYR A 21 5.21 -9.69 -9.31
N TYR A 22 4.93 -10.99 -9.40
CA TYR A 22 4.76 -11.72 -10.66
C TYR A 22 3.41 -12.43 -10.67
N GLY A 23 2.61 -12.24 -11.72
CA GLY A 23 1.29 -12.88 -11.81
C GLY A 23 0.38 -12.28 -12.87
N LYS A 24 -0.92 -12.60 -12.77
CA LYS A 24 -1.93 -12.03 -13.67
C LYS A 24 -2.26 -10.60 -13.28
N HIS A 25 -2.31 -9.73 -14.27
CA HIS A 25 -2.69 -8.32 -14.18
C HIS A 25 -3.51 -7.93 -15.41
N SER A 26 -4.02 -6.69 -15.45
CA SER A 26 -4.88 -6.18 -16.54
C SER A 26 -4.25 -6.27 -17.94
N LYS A 27 -2.92 -6.29 -18.02
CA LYS A 27 -2.14 -6.44 -19.26
C LYS A 27 -1.69 -7.87 -19.61
N GLY A 28 -2.14 -8.91 -18.89
CA GLY A 28 -1.72 -10.30 -19.12
C GLY A 28 -1.06 -10.93 -17.90
N SER A 29 -0.07 -11.80 -18.11
CA SER A 29 0.74 -12.40 -17.04
C SER A 29 2.16 -11.87 -17.10
N GLY A 30 2.74 -11.48 -15.97
CA GLY A 30 4.10 -10.97 -15.91
C GLY A 30 4.40 -10.22 -14.62
N SER A 31 5.50 -9.47 -14.64
CA SER A 31 5.88 -8.60 -13.53
C SER A 31 4.97 -7.38 -13.42
N TYR A 32 4.58 -7.04 -12.20
CA TYR A 32 3.84 -5.82 -11.90
C TYR A 32 4.27 -5.27 -10.55
N TYR A 33 3.96 -4.00 -10.33
CA TYR A 33 4.28 -3.29 -9.09
C TYR A 33 3.00 -2.79 -8.46
N ARG A 34 2.95 -2.78 -7.13
CA ARG A 34 1.84 -2.18 -6.39
C ARG A 34 2.36 -1.31 -5.24
N PRO A 35 1.58 -0.30 -4.83
CA PRO A 35 1.84 0.41 -3.58
C PRO A 35 1.68 -0.55 -2.38
N LEU A 36 2.38 -0.24 -1.29
CA LEU A 36 2.26 -0.97 -0.03
C LEU A 36 0.94 -0.65 0.67
N GLY A 37 0.50 -1.56 1.52
CA GLY A 37 -0.71 -1.43 2.32
C GLY A 37 -1.55 -2.69 2.30
N GLY A 38 -2.62 -2.68 3.08
CA GLY A 38 -3.35 -3.89 3.40
C GLY A 38 -4.85 -3.70 3.51
N ASN A 39 -5.47 -4.65 4.20
CA ASN A 39 -6.91 -4.62 4.41
C ASN A 39 -7.22 -3.63 5.52
N ILE A 40 -8.29 -2.86 5.34
CA ILE A 40 -8.81 -2.02 6.41
C ILE A 40 -9.53 -2.92 7.41
N GLU A 41 -9.12 -2.86 8.67
CA GLU A 41 -9.78 -3.58 9.76
C GLU A 41 -11.10 -2.90 10.16
N PHE A 42 -12.02 -3.64 10.80
CA PHE A 42 -13.32 -3.08 11.16
C PHE A 42 -13.17 -1.91 12.14
N GLY A 43 -13.70 -0.75 11.76
CA GLY A 43 -13.59 0.50 12.52
C GLY A 43 -12.28 1.26 12.33
N GLU A 44 -11.37 0.77 11.48
CA GLU A 44 -10.11 1.44 11.17
C GLU A 44 -10.29 2.49 10.06
N HIS A 45 -9.70 3.68 10.26
CA HIS A 45 -9.61 4.67 9.19
C HIS A 45 -8.48 4.31 8.22
N SER A 46 -8.65 4.59 6.92
CA SER A 46 -7.65 4.27 5.89
C SER A 46 -6.24 4.79 6.19
N LYS A 47 -6.10 5.99 6.78
CA LYS A 47 -4.79 6.50 7.22
C LYS A 47 -4.12 5.64 8.30
N VAL A 48 -4.93 5.12 9.24
CA VAL A 48 -4.43 4.28 10.34
C VAL A 48 -3.98 2.94 9.77
N THR A 49 -4.75 2.37 8.84
CA THR A 49 -4.36 1.17 8.09
C THR A 49 -3.02 1.36 7.40
N VAL A 50 -2.81 2.45 6.64
CA VAL A 50 -1.54 2.69 5.94
C VAL A 50 -0.37 2.80 6.92
N VAL A 51 -0.52 3.57 8.00
CA VAL A 51 0.54 3.72 9.02
C VAL A 51 0.88 2.38 9.67
N ARG A 52 -0.13 1.58 10.03
CA ARG A 52 0.04 0.25 10.61
C ARG A 52 0.77 -0.70 9.65
N GLU A 53 0.31 -0.79 8.41
CA GLU A 53 0.89 -1.70 7.40
C GLU A 53 2.34 -1.33 7.08
N TYR A 54 2.67 -0.04 6.97
CA TYR A 54 4.07 0.39 6.80
C TYR A 54 4.94 0.03 8.00
N LYS A 55 4.40 0.10 9.22
CA LYS A 55 5.11 -0.35 10.42
C LYS A 55 5.29 -1.87 10.46
N GLU A 56 4.28 -2.63 10.06
CA GLU A 56 4.30 -4.10 10.05
C GLU A 56 5.20 -4.66 8.95
N GLU A 57 5.09 -4.17 7.71
CA GLU A 57 5.82 -4.68 6.56
C GLU A 57 7.27 -4.20 6.49
N LEU A 58 7.55 -2.96 6.93
CA LEU A 58 8.86 -2.32 6.77
C LEU A 58 9.53 -1.89 8.09
N GLY A 59 8.81 -1.89 9.21
CA GLY A 59 9.33 -1.41 10.49
C GLY A 59 9.45 0.11 10.61
N ILE A 60 9.00 0.87 9.62
CA ILE A 60 9.15 2.33 9.57
C ILE A 60 7.90 3.06 10.07
N GLU A 61 8.08 4.28 10.57
CA GLU A 61 6.99 5.18 10.92
C GLU A 61 6.79 6.21 9.82
N VAL A 62 5.53 6.41 9.43
CA VAL A 62 5.13 7.32 8.36
C VAL A 62 3.93 8.15 8.83
N ASP A 63 3.74 9.31 8.21
CA ASP A 63 2.52 10.12 8.35
C ASP A 63 1.84 10.32 6.99
N VAL A 64 0.52 10.39 6.99
CA VAL A 64 -0.27 10.51 5.76
C VAL A 64 -0.56 11.98 5.49
N ASN A 65 0.20 12.57 4.57
CA ASN A 65 0.13 14.00 4.26
C ASN A 65 -0.99 14.37 3.27
N GLN A 66 -1.45 13.41 2.45
CA GLN A 66 -2.40 13.68 1.36
C GLN A 66 -3.26 12.45 1.05
N TYR A 67 -4.53 12.68 0.69
CA TYR A 67 -5.42 11.69 0.06
C TYR A 67 -5.51 11.95 -1.46
N LEU A 68 -5.61 10.87 -2.24
CA LEU A 68 -5.77 10.90 -3.69
C LEU A 68 -7.20 10.55 -4.10
#